data_AF-A0A3S0EU66-F1
#
_entry.id   AF-A0A3S0EU66-F1
#
_cell.length_a   1.000
_cell.length_b   1.000
_cell.length_c   1.000
_cell.angle_alpha   90.00
_cell.angle_beta   90.00
_cell.angle_gamma   90.00
#
_symmetry.space_group_name_H-M   'P 1'
#
loop_
_entity.id
_entity.type
_entity.pdbx_description
1 polymer ?
#
loop_
_entity_poly.entity_id
_entity_poly.type
_entity_poly.pdbx_seq_one_letter_code
_entity_poly.pdbx_strand_id
1 'polypeptide(L)'
;MVGSVTLQPPAARRGGGWRPAVARLVRMDVDAEHEKLGCPQALLDVARIWASASEYDALEVSVPAAPVGVVDFYLANGFHIVSSSHDAGSRRLNVVLSLKLAESRPHSDAWYSKHHGAWFASMTRH
;
A
#
# COMPACT_ATOMS: atom_id res chain seq x y z
N MET A 1 -1.31 15.08 -12.95
CA MET A 1 -0.95 14.93 -11.52
C MET A 1 -0.46 13.50 -11.40
N VAL A 2 0.85 13.24 -11.32
CA VAL A 2 1.44 11.93 -11.68
C VAL A 2 0.79 10.71 -10.99
N GLY A 3 0.35 10.85 -9.74
CA GLY A 3 -0.49 9.88 -9.06
C GLY A 3 -0.85 10.33 -7.64
N SER A 4 -1.71 9.58 -6.96
CA SER A 4 -2.09 9.82 -5.57
C SER A 4 -2.25 8.50 -4.82
N VAL A 5 -1.96 8.52 -3.52
CA VAL A 5 -2.23 7.41 -2.61
C VAL A 5 -2.96 7.95 -1.37
N THR A 6 -4.09 7.35 -1.05
CA THR A 6 -4.88 7.69 0.15
C THR A 6 -4.73 6.57 1.16
N LEU A 7 -4.16 6.94 2.31
CA LEU A 7 -3.88 6.03 3.42
C LEU A 7 -4.77 6.38 4.60
N GLN A 8 -5.27 5.36 5.27
CA GLN A 8 -6.10 5.53 6.45
C GLN A 8 -5.50 4.72 7.62
N PRO A 9 -5.32 5.34 8.80
CA PRO A 9 -5.07 4.58 10.02
C PRO A 9 -6.25 3.63 10.28
N PRO A 10 -6.06 2.51 10.99
CA PRO A 10 -7.18 1.70 11.44
C PRO A 10 -8.17 2.60 12.17
N ALA A 11 -9.46 2.45 11.87
CA ALA A 11 -10.49 3.14 12.65
C ALA A 11 -10.26 2.78 14.13
N ALA A 12 -9.95 3.78 14.95
CA ALA A 12 -9.67 3.59 16.37
C ALA A 12 -10.81 2.77 16.99
N ARG A 13 -10.49 1.59 17.54
CA ARG A 13 -11.53 0.71 18.04
C ARG A 13 -11.94 1.12 19.45
N ARG A 14 -13.25 1.34 19.62
CA ARG A 14 -13.94 1.18 20.91
C ARG A 14 -13.87 -0.31 21.27
N GLY A 15 -13.07 -0.68 22.28
CA GLY A 15 -13.03 -2.03 22.85
C GLY A 15 -11.68 -2.73 22.68
N GLY A 16 -10.96 -2.85 23.79
CA GLY A 16 -9.58 -3.37 23.91
C GLY A 16 -9.46 -4.88 23.71
N GLY A 17 -9.46 -5.32 22.45
CA GLY A 17 -8.92 -6.62 22.05
C GLY A 17 -7.60 -6.45 21.31
N TRP A 18 -6.63 -7.32 21.56
CA TRP A 18 -5.37 -7.37 20.81
C TRP A 18 -5.68 -7.81 19.36
N ARG A 19 -5.65 -6.85 18.43
CA ARG A 19 -5.58 -7.12 16.99
C ARG A 19 -4.33 -6.46 16.45
N PRO A 20 -3.68 -7.05 15.43
CA PRO A 20 -2.58 -6.41 14.73
C PRO A 20 -3.01 -5.02 14.25
N ALA A 21 -2.12 -4.04 14.37
CA ALA A 21 -2.35 -2.69 13.93
C ALA A 21 -2.30 -2.68 12.39
N VAL A 22 -3.44 -2.57 11.72
CA VAL A 22 -3.54 -2.67 10.26
C VAL A 22 -3.84 -1.32 9.64
N ALA A 23 -2.95 -0.86 8.75
CA ALA A 23 -3.17 0.32 7.93
C ALA A 23 -3.96 -0.05 6.67
N ARG A 24 -4.73 0.90 6.11
CA ARG A 24 -5.50 0.67 4.88
C ARG A 24 -5.06 1.60 3.75
N LEU A 25 -4.72 1.03 2.60
CA LEU A 25 -4.63 1.72 1.33
C LEU A 25 -6.05 1.80 0.76
N VAL A 26 -6.62 3.01 0.78
CA VAL A 26 -8.00 3.27 0.36
C VAL A 26 -8.08 3.49 -1.13
N ARG A 27 -7.10 4.20 -1.68
CA ARG A 27 -7.07 4.57 -3.09
C ARG A 27 -5.63 4.72 -3.57
N MET A 28 -5.37 4.27 -4.79
CA MET A 28 -4.17 4.59 -5.52
C MET A 28 -4.58 4.91 -6.95
N ASP A 29 -4.31 6.13 -7.39
CA ASP A 29 -4.55 6.55 -8.77
C ASP A 29 -3.21 6.90 -9.41
N VAL A 30 -3.01 6.48 -10.65
CA VAL A 30 -1.87 6.86 -11.48
C VAL A 30 -2.42 7.34 -12.81
N ASP A 31 -1.91 8.47 -13.30
CA ASP A 31 -2.28 8.95 -14.64
C ASP A 31 -1.86 7.88 -15.67
N ALA A 32 -2.74 7.52 -16.63
CA ALA A 32 -2.51 6.41 -17.56
C ALA A 32 -1.19 6.50 -18.34
N GLU A 33 -0.72 7.72 -18.61
CA GLU A 33 0.57 8.01 -19.27
C GLU A 33 1.78 7.58 -18.42
N HIS A 34 1.60 7.36 -17.12
CA HIS A 34 2.63 7.08 -16.13
C HIS A 34 2.53 5.67 -15.52
N GLU A 35 1.48 4.90 -15.82
CA GLU A 35 1.29 3.53 -15.31
C GLU A 35 2.46 2.60 -15.69
N LYS A 36 3.02 2.77 -16.89
CA LYS A 36 4.12 1.95 -17.40
C LYS A 36 5.51 2.42 -16.94
N LEU A 37 5.58 3.52 -16.19
CA LEU A 37 6.85 4.12 -15.74
C LEU A 37 7.25 3.69 -14.32
N GLY A 38 6.60 2.66 -13.77
CA GLY A 38 6.87 2.20 -12.40
C GLY A 38 6.23 3.08 -11.32
N CYS A 39 5.41 4.06 -11.68
CA CYS A 39 4.69 4.92 -10.73
C CYS A 39 3.78 4.14 -9.76
N PRO A 40 3.05 3.08 -10.17
CA PRO A 40 2.29 2.25 -9.24
C PRO A 40 3.17 1.60 -8.17
N GLN A 41 4.38 1.17 -8.54
CA GLN A 41 5.34 0.58 -7.60
C GLN A 41 5.85 1.62 -6.61
N ALA A 42 6.23 2.80 -7.08
CA ALA A 42 6.73 3.88 -6.24
C ALA A 42 5.67 4.33 -5.20
N LEU A 43 4.41 4.45 -5.60
CA LEU A 43 3.31 4.80 -4.69
C LEU A 43 3.06 3.70 -3.65
N LEU A 44 3.17 2.43 -4.05
CA LEU A 44 3.04 1.32 -3.13
C LEU A 44 4.19 1.28 -2.11
N ASP A 45 5.41 1.61 -2.53
CA ASP A 45 6.55 1.69 -1.62
C ASP A 45 6.42 2.84 -0.62
N VAL A 46 5.88 3.99 -1.04
CA VAL A 46 5.51 5.08 -0.11
C VAL A 46 4.49 4.60 0.92
N ALA A 47 3.45 3.86 0.51
CA ALA A 47 2.46 3.31 1.42
C ALA A 47 3.07 2.33 2.44
N ARG A 48 3.99 1.46 1.99
CA ARG A 48 4.71 0.52 2.85
C ARG A 48 5.58 1.25 3.87
N ILE A 49 6.39 2.21 3.43
CA ILE A 49 7.29 2.99 4.30
C ILE A 49 6.48 3.74 5.36
N TRP A 50 5.41 4.42 4.94
CA TRP A 50 4.52 5.09 5.88
C TRP A 50 3.93 4.12 6.91
N ALA A 51 3.45 2.96 6.45
CA ALA A 51 2.80 2.01 7.33
C ALA A 51 3.79 1.40 8.34
N SER A 52 5.00 1.06 7.89
CA SER A 52 6.08 0.57 8.74
C SER A 52 6.59 1.62 9.73
N ALA A 53 6.77 2.88 9.29
CA ALA A 53 7.18 3.98 10.15
C ALA A 53 6.12 4.33 11.21
N SER A 54 4.86 4.01 10.93
CA SER A 54 3.74 4.17 11.86
C SER A 54 3.52 2.93 12.74
N GLU A 55 4.45 1.97 12.72
CA GLU A 55 4.42 0.74 13.53
C GLU A 55 3.18 -0.13 13.28
N TYR A 56 2.63 -0.09 12.06
CA TYR A 56 1.59 -1.04 11.66
C TYR A 56 2.20 -2.41 11.35
N ASP A 57 1.47 -3.46 11.72
CA ASP A 57 1.83 -4.85 11.46
C ASP A 57 1.54 -5.28 10.02
N ALA A 58 0.55 -4.63 9.39
CA ALA A 58 0.11 -4.95 8.04
C ALA A 58 -0.47 -3.74 7.28
N LEU A 59 -0.43 -3.85 5.96
CA LEU A 59 -1.08 -2.94 5.01
C LEU A 59 -2.17 -3.71 4.24
N GLU A 60 -3.42 -3.27 4.33
CA GLU A 60 -4.54 -3.85 3.60
C GLU A 60 -5.01 -2.96 2.45
N VAL A 61 -5.47 -3.58 1.37
CA VAL A 61 -6.15 -2.91 0.26
C VAL A 61 -7.43 -3.68 -0.09
N SER A 62 -8.50 -2.93 -0.40
CA SER A 62 -9.73 -3.50 -0.94
C SER A 62 -9.84 -3.11 -2.40
N VAL A 63 -9.88 -4.09 -3.29
CA VAL A 63 -10.03 -3.85 -4.73
C VAL A 63 -11.23 -4.59 -5.28
N PRO A 64 -12.07 -3.95 -6.11
CA PRO A 64 -13.00 -4.71 -6.92
C PRO A 64 -12.19 -5.68 -7.82
N ALA A 65 -12.63 -6.92 -7.96
CA ALA A 65 -12.01 -7.92 -8.84
C ALA A 65 -12.26 -7.65 -10.34
N ALA A 66 -13.02 -6.59 -10.65
CA ALA A 66 -13.45 -6.24 -12.00
C ALA A 66 -12.35 -5.63 -12.91
N PRO A 67 -11.38 -4.84 -12.42
CA PRO A 67 -10.26 -4.39 -13.26
C PRO A 67 -9.24 -5.52 -13.43
N VAL A 68 -8.98 -5.88 -14.68
CA VAL A 68 -7.98 -6.89 -15.05
C VAL A 68 -6.59 -6.43 -14.57
N GLY A 69 -5.87 -7.31 -13.87
CA GLY A 69 -4.46 -7.11 -13.50
C GLY A 69 -4.18 -6.34 -12.21
N VAL A 70 -5.19 -5.70 -11.58
CA VAL A 70 -4.96 -4.98 -10.31
C VAL A 70 -4.71 -5.95 -9.15
N VAL A 71 -5.49 -7.03 -9.06
CA VAL A 71 -5.25 -8.09 -8.07
C VAL A 71 -3.86 -8.71 -8.28
N ASP A 72 -3.51 -9.01 -9.53
CA ASP A 72 -2.21 -9.59 -9.90
C ASP A 72 -1.04 -8.68 -9.54
N PHE A 73 -1.19 -7.35 -9.72
CA PHE A 73 -0.19 -6.37 -9.31
C PHE A 73 0.11 -6.45 -7.81
N TYR A 74 -0.93 -6.53 -6.96
CA TYR A 74 -0.75 -6.65 -5.51
C TYR A 74 -0.19 -8.02 -5.11
N LEU A 75 -0.65 -9.10 -5.74
CA LEU A 75 -0.11 -10.45 -5.52
C LEU A 75 1.39 -10.55 -5.87
N ALA A 76 1.80 -9.99 -7.02
CA ALA A 76 3.21 -9.90 -7.41
C ALA A 76 4.04 -9.05 -6.43
N ASN A 77 3.37 -8.18 -5.67
CA ASN A 77 3.95 -7.33 -4.64
C ASN A 77 3.87 -7.93 -3.22
N GLY A 78 3.66 -9.24 -3.10
CA GLY A 78 3.70 -9.95 -1.82
C GLY A 78 2.45 -9.79 -0.97
N PHE A 79 1.39 -9.19 -1.50
CA PHE A 79 0.09 -9.23 -0.84
C PHE A 79 -0.51 -10.64 -0.97
N HIS A 80 -1.31 -11.04 0.01
CA HIS A 80 -2.11 -12.25 -0.01
C HIS A 80 -3.59 -11.92 0.19
N ILE A 81 -4.47 -12.72 -0.41
CA ILE A 81 -5.92 -12.55 -0.25
C ILE A 81 -6.31 -12.98 1.16
N VAL A 82 -6.98 -12.10 1.90
CA VAL A 82 -7.49 -12.38 3.27
C VAL A 82 -9.00 -12.49 3.32
N SER A 83 -9.70 -11.88 2.35
CA SER A 83 -11.15 -12.00 2.23
C SER A 83 -11.59 -11.72 0.81
N SER A 84 -12.70 -12.33 0.41
CA SER A 84 -13.42 -11.97 -0.79
C SER A 84 -14.91 -11.90 -0.47
N SER A 85 -15.58 -10.85 -0.93
CA SER A 85 -17.00 -10.65 -0.68
C SER A 85 -17.68 -10.13 -1.93
N HIS A 86 -18.96 -10.43 -2.07
CA HIS A 86 -19.78 -9.78 -3.09
C HIS A 86 -20.30 -8.47 -2.49
N ASP A 87 -20.17 -7.38 -3.24
CA ASP A 87 -20.70 -6.11 -2.79
C ASP A 87 -22.25 -6.16 -2.80
N ALA A 88 -22.88 -5.69 -1.73
CA ALA A 88 -24.32 -5.84 -1.54
C ALA A 88 -25.07 -4.95 -2.55
N GLY A 89 -25.52 -5.54 -3.66
CA GLY A 89 -26.23 -4.85 -4.73
C GLY A 89 -25.48 -4.81 -6.07
N SER A 90 -24.24 -5.30 -6.14
CA SER A 90 -23.55 -5.52 -7.41
C SER A 90 -23.02 -6.94 -7.50
N ARG A 91 -23.03 -7.56 -8.70
CA ARG A 91 -22.35 -8.85 -8.93
C ARG A 91 -20.82 -8.72 -8.92
N ARG A 92 -20.27 -7.62 -8.38
CA ARG A 92 -18.83 -7.37 -8.35
C ARG A 92 -18.25 -8.03 -7.11
N LEU A 93 -17.30 -8.93 -7.35
CA LEU A 93 -16.44 -9.47 -6.31
C LEU A 93 -15.51 -8.35 -5.83
N ASN A 94 -15.43 -8.15 -4.53
CA ASN A 94 -14.44 -7.31 -3.88
C ASN A 94 -13.43 -8.23 -3.18
N VAL A 95 -12.16 -7.95 -3.35
CA VAL A 95 -11.05 -8.74 -2.80
C VAL A 95 -10.28 -7.85 -1.85
N VAL A 96 -10.15 -8.32 -0.60
CA VAL A 96 -9.28 -7.70 0.40
C VAL A 96 -7.96 -8.44 0.38
N LEU A 97 -6.88 -7.70 0.11
CA LEU A 97 -5.53 -8.21 0.17
C LEU A 97 -4.76 -7.57 1.33
N SER A 98 -3.86 -8.32 1.94
CA SER A 98 -3.02 -7.87 3.06
C SER A 98 -1.55 -8.15 2.78
N LEU A 99 -0.68 -7.25 3.23
CA LEU A 99 0.76 -7.38 3.24
C LEU A 99 1.25 -7.27 4.69
N LYS A 100 1.96 -8.29 5.18
CA LYS A 100 2.63 -8.22 6.50
C LYS A 100 3.89 -7.36 6.41
N LEU A 101 4.01 -6.41 7.34
CA LEU A 101 5.13 -5.47 7.38
C LEU A 101 6.27 -5.98 8.30
N ALA A 102 5.95 -6.81 9.30
CA ALA A 102 6.92 -7.36 10.25
C ALA A 102 7.99 -8.29 9.63
N GLU A 103 7.71 -8.89 8.46
CA GLU A 103 8.67 -9.69 7.69
C GLU A 103 9.28 -8.91 6.50
N SER A 104 8.71 -7.75 6.18
CA SER A 104 9.12 -6.89 5.07
C SER A 104 10.11 -5.84 5.59
N ARG A 105 11.24 -6.26 6.17
CA ARG A 105 12.38 -5.35 6.33
C ARG A 105 12.73 -4.86 4.94
N PRO A 106 12.70 -3.54 4.69
CA PRO A 106 12.56 -3.05 3.34
C PRO A 106 13.83 -3.36 2.54
N HIS A 107 13.65 -3.90 1.34
CA HIS A 107 14.66 -3.92 0.28
C HIS A 107 14.96 -2.48 -0.24
N SER A 108 14.80 -1.46 0.60
CA SER A 108 14.85 -0.04 0.23
C SER A 108 16.26 0.52 0.19
N ASP A 109 17.24 -0.10 0.86
CA ASP A 109 18.61 0.45 0.90
C ASP A 109 19.30 0.40 -0.47
N ALA A 110 19.00 -0.59 -1.31
CA ALA A 110 19.63 -0.73 -2.63
C ALA A 110 19.07 0.23 -3.69
N TRP A 111 17.79 0.61 -3.59
CA TRP A 111 17.13 1.46 -4.59
C TRP A 111 17.18 2.95 -4.23
N TYR A 112 16.94 3.31 -2.96
CA TYR A 112 17.00 4.71 -2.51
C TYR A 112 18.41 5.30 -2.60
N SER A 113 19.44 4.50 -2.28
CA SER A 113 20.84 4.94 -2.37
C SER A 113 21.28 5.19 -3.83
N LYS A 114 20.65 4.51 -4.80
CA LYS A 114 20.96 4.65 -6.23
C LYS A 114 20.30 5.86 -6.89
N HIS A 115 19.18 6.37 -6.35
CA HIS A 115 18.36 7.38 -7.03
C HIS A 115 18.10 8.68 -6.25
N HIS A 116 18.34 8.74 -4.93
CA HIS A 116 17.93 9.90 -4.11
C HIS A 116 18.96 10.42 -3.10
N GLY A 117 20.25 10.15 -3.29
CA GLY A 117 21.33 10.62 -2.39
C GLY A 117 21.45 12.14 -2.21
N ALA A 118 20.77 12.96 -3.03
CA ALA A 118 20.88 14.42 -2.97
C ALA A 118 19.76 15.14 -2.21
N TRP A 119 18.62 14.50 -1.91
CA TRP A 119 17.46 15.24 -1.37
C TRP A 119 17.41 15.29 0.17
N PHE A 120 17.88 14.24 0.86
CA PHE A 120 17.87 14.21 2.34
C PHE A 120 18.99 15.02 3.01
N ALA A 121 20.11 15.26 2.32
CA ALA A 121 21.23 16.05 2.88
C ALA A 121 20.90 17.55 3.08
N SER A 122 19.79 18.03 2.53
CA SER A 122 19.36 19.43 2.63
C SER A 122 18.47 19.72 3.86
N MET A 123 17.90 18.71 4.53
CA MET A 123 16.93 18.92 5.62
C MET A 123 17.49 18.76 7.05
N THR A 124 18.80 18.51 7.20
CA THR A 124 19.44 18.35 8.52
C THR A 124 20.45 19.45 8.88
N ARG A 125 20.40 20.60 8.20
CA ARG A 125 21.11 21.81 8.65
C ARG A 125 20.13 22.93 8.96
N HIS A 126 19.65 22.95 10.20
CA HIS A 126 19.32 24.18 10.91
C HIS A 126 19.94 24.11 12.29
#